data_AF-A0A379VR44-F1
#
_entry.id   AF-A0A379VR44-F1
#
_cell.length_a   1.000
_cell.length_b   1.000
_cell.length_c   1.000
_cell.angle_alpha   90.00
_cell.angle_beta   90.00
_cell.angle_gamma   90.00
#
_symmetry.space_group_name_H-M   'P 1'
#
loop_
_entity.id
_entity.type
_entity.pdbx_description
1 polymer ?
#
loop_
_entity_poly.entity_id
_entity_poly.type
_entity_poly.pdbx_seq_one_letter_code
_entity_poly.pdbx_strand_id
1 'polypeptide(L)'
;MLEHNLRHIEHSLPHVAELALGGTAVGTGLNTHPEYARRVAEELATITAAPFVTAPNKFEALATCDALVQAHGALKGLAASLMKIANDVRWLASGPRCGIGEIAIPENEPGSSIMPGKVNPTQCEAVTMLCCQVMGNDVAINMGAHRATLSSTSIVRWLFIIFCKRCACWPMAWRVLINTVRQESSQTASVLRSC
;
A
#
# COMPACT_ATOMS: atom_id res chain seq x y z
N MET A 1 -9.80 -7.90 -9.98
CA MET A 1 -8.60 -8.00 -9.12
C MET A 1 -8.61 -6.99 -7.97
N LEU A 2 -8.85 -5.71 -8.24
CA LEU A 2 -8.68 -4.65 -7.25
C LEU A 2 -9.64 -4.73 -6.06
N GLU A 3 -10.88 -5.18 -6.27
CA GLU A 3 -11.83 -5.44 -5.18
C GLU A 3 -11.35 -6.52 -4.20
N HIS A 4 -10.65 -7.56 -4.71
CA HIS A 4 -10.07 -8.58 -3.84
C HIS A 4 -8.90 -8.01 -3.04
N ASN A 5 -8.06 -7.18 -3.66
CA ASN A 5 -6.98 -6.49 -2.94
C ASN A 5 -7.51 -5.54 -1.86
N LEU A 6 -8.59 -4.81 -2.13
CA LEU A 6 -9.24 -3.97 -1.13
C LEU A 6 -9.66 -4.81 0.08
N ARG A 7 -10.32 -5.94 -0.13
CA ARG A 7 -10.69 -6.87 0.95
C ARG A 7 -9.48 -7.41 1.69
N HIS A 8 -8.39 -7.76 1.01
CA HIS A 8 -7.15 -8.20 1.67
C HIS A 8 -6.56 -7.11 2.57
N ILE A 9 -6.60 -5.86 2.12
CA ILE A 9 -6.13 -4.72 2.92
C ILE A 9 -7.05 -4.52 4.12
N GLU A 10 -8.36 -4.50 3.93
CA GLU A 10 -9.35 -4.36 5.01
C GLU A 10 -9.21 -5.48 6.05
N HIS A 11 -8.99 -6.73 5.62
CA HIS A 11 -8.75 -7.85 6.53
C HIS A 11 -7.43 -7.76 7.31
N SER A 12 -6.47 -6.96 6.85
CA SER A 12 -5.21 -6.72 7.59
C SER A 12 -5.32 -5.62 8.65
N LEU A 13 -6.33 -4.74 8.54
CA LEU A 13 -6.50 -3.60 9.45
C LEU A 13 -6.77 -3.98 10.92
N PRO A 14 -7.56 -5.02 11.26
CA PRO A 14 -7.82 -5.36 12.65
C PRO A 14 -6.54 -5.61 13.46
N HIS A 15 -5.59 -6.37 12.92
CA HIS A 15 -4.35 -6.68 13.61
C HIS A 15 -3.44 -5.45 13.74
N VAL A 16 -3.43 -4.55 12.75
CA VAL A 16 -2.70 -3.27 12.82
C VAL A 16 -3.33 -2.30 13.84
N ALA A 17 -4.63 -2.43 14.10
CA ALA A 17 -5.34 -1.60 15.08
C ALA A 17 -5.11 -2.05 16.53
N GLU A 18 -4.40 -3.16 16.76
CA GLU A 18 -4.05 -3.65 18.09
C GLU A 18 -2.88 -2.86 18.68
N LEU A 19 -3.13 -2.26 19.85
CA LEU A 19 -2.16 -1.40 20.53
C LEU A 19 -1.42 -2.17 21.63
N ALA A 20 -0.09 -2.11 21.57
CA ALA A 20 0.81 -2.62 22.61
C ALA A 20 0.82 -1.78 23.91
N LEU A 21 0.12 -0.63 23.93
CA LEU A 21 0.04 0.26 25.09
C LEU A 21 -0.45 -0.48 26.34
N GLY A 22 0.22 -0.21 27.47
CA GLY A 22 -0.02 -0.89 28.74
C GLY A 22 0.74 -2.20 28.92
N GLY A 23 1.48 -2.70 27.91
CA GLY A 23 2.45 -3.78 28.09
C GLY A 23 3.74 -3.35 28.83
N THR A 24 3.96 -2.04 28.95
CA THR A 24 5.15 -1.41 29.56
C THR A 24 6.47 -1.94 28.98
N ALA A 25 7.42 -2.37 29.81
CA ALA A 25 8.78 -2.68 29.35
C ALA A 25 8.88 -4.00 28.58
N VAL A 26 8.09 -5.01 28.96
CA VAL A 26 8.26 -6.39 28.48
C VAL A 26 6.94 -7.15 28.24
N GLY A 27 5.80 -6.47 28.33
CA GLY A 27 4.47 -7.07 28.11
C GLY A 27 3.69 -7.40 29.38
N THR A 28 4.30 -7.28 30.56
CA THR A 28 3.66 -7.64 31.85
C THR A 28 2.69 -6.59 32.37
N GLY A 29 2.79 -5.34 31.90
CA GLY A 29 2.03 -4.23 32.45
C GLY A 29 2.51 -3.77 33.83
N LEU A 30 3.71 -4.18 34.26
CA LEU A 30 4.32 -3.70 35.50
C LEU A 30 4.40 -2.16 35.49
N ASN A 31 4.02 -1.53 36.60
CA ASN A 31 3.92 -0.07 36.76
C ASN A 31 2.85 0.61 35.90
N THR A 32 1.81 -0.13 35.47
CA THR A 32 0.67 0.42 34.76
C THR A 32 -0.63 0.13 35.52
N HIS A 33 -1.56 1.09 35.51
CA HIS A 33 -2.89 0.87 36.08
C HIS A 33 -3.66 -0.16 35.24
N PRO A 34 -4.39 -1.12 35.83
CA PRO A 34 -5.07 -2.19 35.08
C PRO A 34 -5.99 -1.69 33.95
N GLU A 35 -6.62 -0.53 34.14
CA GLU A 35 -7.52 0.07 33.14
C GLU A 35 -6.83 0.93 32.08
N TYR A 36 -5.54 1.25 32.25
CA TYR A 36 -4.82 2.21 31.42
C TYR A 36 -4.88 1.84 29.92
N ALA A 37 -4.56 0.58 29.59
CA ALA A 37 -4.49 0.11 28.21
C ALA A 37 -5.83 0.26 27.47
N ARG A 38 -6.93 -0.16 28.13
CA ARG A 38 -8.29 -0.08 27.58
C ARG A 38 -8.73 1.37 27.39
N ARG A 39 -8.58 2.19 28.44
CA ARG A 39 -9.01 3.59 28.40
C ARG A 39 -8.26 4.40 27.35
N VAL A 40 -6.95 4.20 27.21
CA VAL A 40 -6.16 4.90 26.18
C VAL A 40 -6.56 4.44 24.78
N ALA A 41 -6.83 3.15 24.57
CA ALA A 41 -7.31 2.67 23.26
C ALA A 41 -8.67 3.29 22.89
N GLU A 42 -9.60 3.39 23.84
CA GLU A 42 -10.92 4.03 23.64
C GLU A 42 -10.80 5.53 23.32
N GLU A 43 -9.94 6.25 24.04
CA GLU A 43 -9.69 7.67 23.76
C GLU A 43 -9.05 7.86 22.37
N LEU A 44 -8.07 7.02 22.01
CA LEU A 44 -7.45 7.06 20.67
C LEU A 44 -8.46 6.74 19.58
N ALA A 45 -9.32 5.73 19.77
CA ALA A 45 -10.38 5.40 18.84
C ALA A 45 -11.35 6.57 18.66
N THR A 46 -11.68 7.27 19.74
CA THR A 46 -12.55 8.46 19.72
C THR A 46 -11.91 9.62 18.96
N ILE A 47 -10.66 9.95 19.25
CA ILE A 47 -9.96 11.10 18.64
C ILE A 47 -9.66 10.87 17.16
N THR A 48 -9.33 9.63 16.77
CA THR A 48 -8.91 9.30 15.40
C THR A 48 -10.04 8.76 14.52
N ALA A 49 -11.19 8.42 15.10
CA ALA A 49 -12.27 7.67 14.45
C ALA A 49 -11.80 6.34 13.83
N ALA A 50 -10.69 5.77 14.31
CA ALA A 50 -10.17 4.47 13.88
C ALA A 50 -10.49 3.40 14.94
N PRO A 51 -10.67 2.12 14.55
CA PRO A 51 -11.10 1.05 15.45
C PRO A 51 -9.95 0.51 16.31
N PHE A 52 -9.22 1.39 17.00
CA PHE A 52 -8.11 0.98 17.85
C PHE A 52 -8.60 0.17 19.05
N VAL A 53 -7.91 -0.93 19.31
CA VAL A 53 -8.19 -1.83 20.45
C VAL A 53 -6.90 -2.16 21.18
N THR A 54 -7.01 -2.58 22.44
CA THR A 54 -5.83 -3.04 23.17
C THR A 54 -5.47 -4.46 22.71
N ALA A 55 -4.19 -4.73 22.42
CA ALA A 55 -3.77 -6.05 21.94
C ALA A 55 -4.09 -7.15 22.98
N PRO A 56 -4.67 -8.30 22.61
CA PRO A 56 -5.00 -9.36 23.56
C PRO A 56 -3.75 -9.96 24.22
N ASN A 57 -2.63 -9.99 23.50
CA ASN A 57 -1.34 -10.44 24.01
C ASN A 57 -0.27 -9.35 23.86
N LYS A 58 0.14 -8.76 24.98
CA LYS A 58 1.15 -7.69 25.00
C LYS A 58 2.57 -8.18 24.76
N PHE A 59 2.85 -9.47 24.97
CA PHE A 59 4.16 -10.03 24.66
C PHE A 59 4.37 -10.10 23.15
N GLU A 60 3.38 -10.63 22.42
CA GLU A 60 3.41 -10.70 20.97
C GLU A 60 3.53 -9.30 20.35
N ALA A 61 2.70 -8.36 20.79
CA ALA A 61 2.65 -7.00 20.24
C ALA A 61 3.94 -6.17 20.48
N LEU A 62 4.79 -6.59 21.43
CA LEU A 62 6.10 -5.95 21.68
C LEU A 62 7.26 -6.73 21.04
N ALA A 63 7.16 -8.05 21.03
CA ALA A 63 8.21 -8.96 20.58
C ALA A 63 8.24 -9.15 19.05
N THR A 64 7.14 -8.86 18.35
CA THR A 64 7.05 -9.09 16.90
C THR A 64 6.49 -7.87 16.16
N CYS A 65 6.44 -7.97 14.84
CA CYS A 65 5.81 -6.98 13.96
C CYS A 65 4.91 -7.67 12.93
N ASP A 66 4.26 -8.75 13.33
CA ASP A 66 3.50 -9.62 12.42
C ASP A 66 2.33 -8.89 11.76
N ALA A 67 1.66 -8.01 12.51
CA ALA A 67 0.64 -7.12 11.97
C ALA A 67 1.13 -6.28 10.78
N LEU A 68 2.35 -5.72 10.88
CA LEU A 68 2.94 -4.91 9.80
C LEU A 68 3.40 -5.77 8.62
N VAL A 69 3.94 -6.96 8.88
CA VAL A 69 4.32 -7.92 7.83
C VAL A 69 3.10 -8.34 7.03
N GLN A 70 2.01 -8.72 7.72
CA GLN A 70 0.77 -9.14 7.08
C GLN A 70 0.14 -8.00 6.28
N ALA A 71 0.05 -6.80 6.86
CA ALA A 71 -0.50 -5.63 6.19
C ALA A 71 0.32 -5.29 4.93
N HIS A 72 1.65 -5.27 5.03
CA HIS A 72 2.49 -5.01 3.86
C HIS A 72 2.40 -6.12 2.81
N GLY A 73 2.16 -7.38 3.22
CA GLY A 73 1.83 -8.47 2.30
C GLY A 73 0.57 -8.20 1.47
N ALA A 74 -0.48 -7.65 2.07
CA ALA A 74 -1.68 -7.23 1.34
C ALA A 74 -1.37 -6.07 0.37
N LEU A 75 -0.54 -5.11 0.81
CA LEU A 75 -0.06 -4.00 -0.03
C LEU A 75 0.76 -4.49 -1.24
N LYS A 76 1.60 -5.50 -1.05
CA LYS A 76 2.34 -6.17 -2.14
C LYS A 76 1.39 -6.82 -3.14
N GLY A 77 0.32 -7.48 -2.68
CA GLY A 77 -0.72 -8.05 -3.56
C GLY A 77 -1.35 -6.99 -4.47
N LEU A 78 -1.67 -5.82 -3.89
CA LEU A 78 -2.16 -4.67 -4.66
C LEU A 78 -1.11 -4.19 -5.68
N ALA A 79 0.16 -4.06 -5.28
CA ALA A 79 1.24 -3.66 -6.18
C ALA A 79 1.43 -4.63 -7.35
N ALA A 80 1.33 -5.94 -7.13
CA ALA A 80 1.39 -6.93 -8.22
C ALA A 80 0.23 -6.75 -9.22
N SER A 81 -0.98 -6.49 -8.72
CA SER A 81 -2.15 -6.27 -9.56
C SER A 81 -2.05 -4.96 -10.36
N LEU A 82 -1.58 -3.89 -9.73
CA LEU A 82 -1.34 -2.60 -10.39
C LEU A 82 -0.22 -2.66 -11.42
N MET A 83 0.85 -3.40 -11.13
CA MET A 83 1.94 -3.66 -12.08
C MET A 83 1.42 -4.31 -13.36
N LYS A 84 0.56 -5.33 -13.23
CA LYS A 84 -0.07 -5.99 -14.38
C LYS A 84 -0.92 -4.99 -15.17
N ILE A 85 -1.85 -4.31 -14.50
CA ILE A 85 -2.77 -3.36 -15.16
C ILE A 85 -2.00 -2.24 -15.88
N ALA A 86 -1.01 -1.63 -15.24
CA ALA A 86 -0.21 -0.56 -15.84
C ALA A 86 0.61 -1.05 -17.06
N ASN A 87 1.12 -2.28 -17.01
CA ASN A 87 1.81 -2.87 -18.16
C ASN A 87 0.88 -3.16 -19.32
N ASP A 88 -0.32 -3.67 -19.07
CA ASP A 88 -1.31 -3.91 -20.13
C ASP A 88 -1.70 -2.61 -20.82
N VAL A 89 -2.02 -1.56 -20.06
CA VAL A 89 -2.32 -0.23 -20.61
C VAL A 89 -1.15 0.30 -21.45
N ARG A 90 0.08 0.18 -20.94
CA ARG A 90 1.30 0.59 -21.66
C ARG A 90 1.47 -0.15 -22.99
N TRP A 91 1.21 -1.45 -23.02
CA TRP A 91 1.33 -2.26 -24.25
C TRP A 91 0.20 -1.96 -25.23
N LEU A 92 -1.05 -1.91 -24.77
CA LEU A 92 -2.21 -1.60 -25.61
C LEU A 92 -2.12 -0.19 -26.23
N ALA A 93 -1.52 0.76 -25.52
CA ALA A 93 -1.30 2.13 -25.98
C ALA A 93 -0.03 2.31 -26.84
N SER A 94 0.74 1.24 -27.06
CA SER A 94 1.98 1.34 -27.84
C SER A 94 1.70 1.69 -29.30
N GLY A 95 2.46 2.61 -29.88
CA GLY A 95 2.18 3.16 -31.20
C GLY A 95 3.05 4.39 -31.51
N PRO A 96 2.71 5.21 -32.53
CA PRO A 96 1.47 5.16 -33.33
C PRO A 96 1.53 4.26 -34.58
N ARG A 97 2.71 3.78 -34.99
CA ARG A 97 2.86 2.98 -36.24
C ARG A 97 3.48 1.60 -36.04
N CYS A 98 4.25 1.41 -34.96
CA CYS A 98 5.03 0.20 -34.71
C CYS A 98 4.68 -0.44 -33.36
N GLY A 99 3.40 -0.42 -32.98
CA GLY A 99 2.91 -0.97 -31.72
C GLY A 99 1.54 -1.64 -31.90
N ILE A 100 0.89 -1.96 -30.79
CA ILE A 100 -0.45 -2.57 -30.79
C ILE A 100 -1.52 -1.53 -31.16
N GLY A 101 -1.50 -0.37 -30.53
CA GLY A 101 -2.35 0.78 -30.86
C GLY A 101 -3.85 0.55 -30.65
N GLU A 102 -4.24 -0.36 -29.76
CA GLU A 102 -5.65 -0.69 -29.49
C GLU A 102 -6.37 0.37 -28.66
N ILE A 103 -5.63 1.10 -27.81
CA ILE A 103 -6.19 2.16 -26.97
C ILE A 103 -5.37 3.43 -27.16
N ALA A 104 -6.04 4.58 -27.08
CA ALA A 104 -5.38 5.86 -26.95
C ALA A 104 -5.31 6.28 -25.47
N ILE A 105 -4.31 7.10 -25.15
CA ILE A 105 -4.09 7.66 -23.82
C ILE A 105 -3.90 9.17 -23.95
N PRO A 106 -4.38 9.97 -22.96
CA PRO A 106 -4.22 11.41 -22.99
C PRO A 106 -2.76 11.85 -22.98
N GLU A 107 -2.48 12.84 -23.80
CA GLU A 107 -1.21 13.56 -23.83
C GLU A 107 -1.12 14.54 -22.65
N ASN A 108 -0.67 14.04 -21.50
CA ASN A 108 -0.55 14.84 -20.27
C ASN A 108 0.73 15.68 -20.20
N GLU A 109 1.74 15.33 -20.98
CA GLU A 109 2.98 16.08 -21.12
C GLU A 109 3.23 16.36 -22.60
N PRO A 110 3.68 17.57 -22.97
CA PRO A 110 3.93 17.90 -24.37
C PRO A 110 4.95 16.91 -24.94
N GLY A 111 4.54 16.16 -25.95
CA GLY A 111 5.43 15.31 -26.71
C GLY A 111 6.60 16.11 -27.30
N SER A 112 7.68 15.41 -27.65
CA SER A 112 8.82 16.07 -28.30
C SER A 112 8.35 16.79 -29.55
N SER A 113 8.68 18.08 -29.69
CA SER A 113 8.29 18.93 -30.83
C SER A 113 8.74 18.39 -32.20
N ILE A 114 9.69 17.44 -32.21
CA ILE A 114 10.20 16.76 -33.41
C ILE A 114 9.37 15.52 -33.80
N MET A 115 8.54 14.97 -32.90
CA MET A 115 7.78 13.73 -33.09
C MET A 115 6.28 13.96 -32.84
N PRO A 116 5.54 14.53 -33.81
CA PRO A 116 4.11 14.77 -33.67
C PRO A 116 3.35 13.45 -33.48
N GLY A 117 2.41 13.45 -32.52
CA GLY A 117 1.59 12.28 -32.18
C GLY A 117 2.28 11.23 -31.31
N LYS A 118 3.52 11.48 -30.83
CA LYS A 118 4.18 10.62 -29.85
C LYS A 118 3.69 10.96 -28.44
N VAL A 119 2.89 10.06 -27.86
CA VAL A 119 2.44 10.14 -26.46
C VAL A 119 3.11 9.05 -25.64
N ASN A 120 3.81 9.43 -24.57
CA ASN A 120 4.45 8.47 -23.66
C ASN A 120 3.50 8.11 -22.50
N PRO A 121 3.43 6.84 -22.08
CA PRO A 121 2.60 6.39 -20.96
C PRO A 121 3.26 6.67 -19.61
N THR A 122 3.67 7.92 -19.35
CA THR A 122 4.46 8.33 -18.16
C THR A 122 3.78 7.97 -16.83
N GLN A 123 2.45 7.93 -16.83
CA GLN A 123 1.66 7.54 -15.64
C GLN A 123 1.75 6.04 -15.36
N CYS A 124 1.77 5.22 -16.41
CA CYS A 124 2.03 3.78 -16.26
C CYS A 124 3.47 3.55 -15.76
N GLU A 125 4.43 4.31 -16.28
CA GLU A 125 5.83 4.27 -15.82
C GLU A 125 5.95 4.63 -14.34
N ALA A 126 5.30 5.71 -13.89
CA ALA A 126 5.28 6.10 -12.48
C ALA A 126 4.67 5.01 -11.58
N VAL A 127 3.54 4.41 -12.00
CA VAL A 127 2.88 3.33 -11.24
C VAL A 127 3.78 2.09 -11.17
N THR A 128 4.39 1.67 -12.27
CA THR A 128 5.28 0.51 -12.29
C THR A 128 6.53 0.72 -11.42
N MET A 129 7.14 1.91 -11.44
CA MET A 129 8.24 2.25 -10.53
C MET A 129 7.82 2.17 -9.06
N LEU A 130 6.62 2.68 -8.73
CA LEU A 130 6.07 2.60 -7.38
C LEU A 130 5.84 1.15 -6.95
N CYS A 131 5.35 0.30 -7.86
CA CYS A 131 5.15 -1.13 -7.58
C CYS A 131 6.48 -1.84 -7.29
N CYS A 132 7.53 -1.57 -8.06
CA CYS A 132 8.88 -2.10 -7.78
C CYS A 132 9.38 -1.67 -6.39
N GLN A 133 9.14 -0.42 -6.00
CA GLN A 133 9.52 0.06 -4.67
C GLN A 133 8.77 -0.66 -3.55
N VAL A 134 7.46 -0.92 -3.72
CA VAL A 134 6.67 -1.69 -2.74
C VAL A 134 7.22 -3.11 -2.57
N MET A 135 7.65 -3.74 -3.67
CA MET A 135 8.28 -5.06 -3.63
C MET A 135 9.63 -5.03 -2.89
N GLY A 136 10.47 -4.02 -3.13
CA GLY A 136 11.72 -3.84 -2.37
C GLY A 136 11.48 -3.60 -0.88
N ASN A 137 10.46 -2.79 -0.56
CA ASN A 137 10.05 -2.53 0.82
C ASN A 137 9.55 -3.79 1.53
N ASP A 138 8.89 -4.71 0.82
CA ASP A 138 8.43 -5.99 1.38
C ASP A 138 9.60 -6.81 1.90
N VAL A 139 10.68 -6.93 1.12
CA VAL A 139 11.90 -7.62 1.56
C VAL A 139 12.48 -6.95 2.81
N ALA A 140 12.60 -5.62 2.81
CA ALA A 140 13.13 -4.87 3.95
C ALA A 140 12.28 -5.05 5.22
N ILE A 141 10.95 -5.04 5.08
CA ILE A 141 10.02 -5.23 6.20
C ILE A 141 10.11 -6.64 6.76
N ASN A 142 10.10 -7.67 5.91
CA ASN A 142 10.25 -9.06 6.34
C ASN A 142 11.58 -9.29 7.07
N MET A 143 12.68 -8.77 6.52
CA MET A 143 13.99 -8.89 7.16
C MET A 143 14.10 -8.09 8.46
N GLY A 144 13.42 -6.95 8.56
CA GLY A 144 13.36 -6.15 9.79
C GLY A 144 12.54 -6.84 10.88
N ALA A 145 11.37 -7.39 10.53
CA ALA A 145 10.52 -8.13 11.47
C ALA A 145 11.23 -9.36 12.05
N HIS A 146 12.02 -10.08 11.23
CA HIS A 146 12.82 -11.22 11.70
C HIS A 146 13.92 -10.84 12.72
N ARG A 147 14.34 -9.57 12.77
CA ARG A 147 15.37 -9.10 13.71
C ARG A 147 14.81 -8.74 15.08
N ALA A 148 13.51 -8.92 15.32
CA ALA A 148 12.93 -8.71 16.63
C ALA A 148 13.49 -9.74 17.63
N THR A 149 13.90 -9.28 18.82
CA THR A 149 14.56 -10.13 19.82
C THR A 149 13.81 -10.04 21.14
N LEU A 150 13.38 -11.21 21.64
CA LEU A 150 12.81 -11.43 22.98
C LEU A 150 11.62 -10.52 23.31
N SER A 151 11.87 -9.34 23.87
CA SER A 151 10.85 -8.45 24.44
C SER A 151 10.76 -7.07 23.77
N SER A 152 11.63 -6.77 22.80
CA SER A 152 11.68 -5.44 22.19
C SER A 152 12.09 -5.47 20.73
N THR A 153 11.33 -4.72 19.92
CA THR A 153 11.63 -4.52 18.51
C THR A 153 12.29 -3.15 18.29
N SER A 154 13.61 -3.07 18.39
CA SER A 154 14.38 -1.82 18.21
C SER A 154 14.28 -1.20 16.80
N ILE A 155 13.73 -1.94 15.83
CA ILE A 155 13.64 -1.53 14.42
C ILE A 155 12.26 -1.00 14.01
N VAL A 156 11.30 -0.91 14.94
CA VAL A 156 9.91 -0.45 14.69
C VAL A 156 9.89 0.92 14.02
N ARG A 157 10.76 1.85 14.44
CA ARG A 157 10.85 3.18 13.82
C ARG A 157 11.19 3.10 12.32
N TRP A 158 12.08 2.19 11.94
CA TRP A 158 12.48 2.00 10.54
C TRP A 158 11.39 1.30 9.73
N LEU A 159 10.77 0.26 10.28
CA LEU A 159 9.63 -0.43 9.66
C LEU A 159 8.46 0.53 9.41
N PHE A 160 8.14 1.37 10.40
CA PHE A 160 7.09 2.37 10.29
C PHE A 160 7.41 3.44 9.23
N ILE A 161 8.67 3.88 9.12
CA ILE A 161 9.09 4.82 8.08
C ILE A 161 8.92 4.19 6.68
N ILE A 162 9.31 2.93 6.50
CA ILE A 162 9.18 2.23 5.21
C ILE A 162 7.70 2.04 4.85
N PHE A 163 6.87 1.68 5.83
CA PHE A 163 5.42 1.50 5.67
C PHE A 163 4.72 2.84 5.37
N CYS A 164 4.91 3.87 6.20
CA CYS A 164 4.17 5.12 6.11
C CYS A 164 4.64 6.08 5.01
N LYS A 165 5.96 6.18 4.72
CA LYS A 165 6.43 7.20 3.76
C LYS A 165 5.87 7.04 2.36
N ARG A 166 5.31 5.88 1.98
CA ARG A 166 4.88 5.63 0.59
C ARG A 166 3.45 5.12 0.39
N CYS A 167 2.69 4.79 1.44
CA CYS A 167 1.22 4.66 1.33
C CYS A 167 0.59 5.98 0.81
N ALA A 168 1.20 7.13 1.09
CA ALA A 168 0.76 8.45 0.61
C ALA A 168 0.91 8.66 -0.92
N CYS A 169 1.75 7.89 -1.62
CA CYS A 169 1.95 8.06 -3.07
C CYS A 169 0.90 7.32 -3.92
N TRP A 170 0.17 6.37 -3.32
CA TRP A 170 -0.81 5.55 -4.03
C TRP A 170 -2.05 6.29 -4.54
N PRO A 171 -2.69 7.16 -3.75
CA PRO A 171 -3.89 7.87 -4.19
C PRO A 171 -3.64 8.73 -5.43
N MET A 172 -2.43 9.30 -5.56
CA MET A 172 -2.04 10.12 -6.69
C MET A 172 -1.80 9.25 -7.94
N ALA A 173 -1.02 8.18 -7.82
CA ALA A 173 -0.75 7.26 -8.92
C ALA A 173 -2.02 6.59 -9.47
N TRP A 174 -2.94 6.21 -8.58
CA TRP A 174 -4.22 5.59 -8.94
C TRP A 174 -5.22 6.56 -9.59
N ARG A 175 -5.37 7.77 -9.03
CA ARG A 175 -6.27 8.79 -9.60
C ARG A 175 -5.86 9.17 -11.02
N VAL A 176 -4.56 9.25 -11.26
CA VAL A 176 -4.07 9.63 -12.59
C VAL A 176 -4.25 8.48 -13.59
N LEU A 177 -4.00 7.22 -13.22
CA LEU A 177 -4.23 6.09 -14.12
C LEU A 177 -5.73 5.91 -14.48
N ILE A 178 -6.64 6.01 -13.51
CA ILE A 178 -8.10 5.92 -13.79
C ILE A 178 -8.55 7.05 -14.71
N ASN A 179 -8.14 8.29 -14.43
CA ASN A 179 -8.57 9.43 -15.22
C ASN A 179 -8.05 9.33 -16.66
N THR A 180 -6.86 8.77 -16.84
CA THR A 180 -6.25 8.48 -18.14
C THR A 180 -7.09 7.48 -18.95
N VAL A 181 -7.64 6.43 -18.32
CA VAL A 181 -8.42 5.40 -19.04
C VAL A 181 -9.92 5.74 -19.16
N ARG A 182 -10.45 6.60 -18.29
CA ARG A 182 -11.85 7.07 -18.38
C ARG A 182 -12.11 8.05 -19.52
N GLN A 183 -11.09 8.71 -20.06
CA GLN A 183 -11.29 9.83 -20.97
C GLN A 183 -11.65 9.47 -22.42
N GLU A 184 -11.52 8.21 -22.89
CA GLU A 184 -11.67 7.96 -24.34
C GLU A 184 -12.66 6.89 -24.83
N SER A 185 -13.11 5.86 -24.09
CA SER A 185 -14.22 5.05 -24.62
C SER A 185 -14.91 4.13 -23.61
N SER A 186 -16.17 3.80 -23.88
CA SER A 186 -16.94 2.75 -23.20
C SER A 186 -16.30 1.36 -23.30
N GLN A 187 -15.44 1.10 -24.29
CA GLN A 187 -14.74 -0.17 -24.47
C GLN A 187 -13.52 -0.31 -23.54
N THR A 188 -12.71 0.74 -23.37
CA THR A 188 -11.50 0.70 -22.50
C THR A 188 -11.88 0.54 -21.03
N ALA A 189 -13.00 1.14 -20.61
CA ALA A 189 -13.55 0.96 -19.28
C ALA A 189 -14.06 -0.48 -19.03
N SER A 190 -14.41 -1.25 -20.07
CA SER A 190 -14.84 -2.65 -19.93
C SER A 190 -13.66 -3.58 -19.68
N VAL A 191 -12.52 -3.36 -20.37
CA VAL A 191 -11.28 -4.14 -20.21
C VAL A 191 -10.67 -3.95 -18.82
N LEU A 192 -10.68 -2.73 -18.29
CA LEU A 192 -10.24 -2.48 -16.93
C LEU A 192 -11.21 -2.99 -15.86
N ARG A 193 -12.53 -2.97 -16.11
CA ARG A 193 -13.53 -3.49 -15.16
C ARG A 193 -13.56 -5.01 -15.09
N SER A 194 -13.15 -5.69 -16.16
CA SER A 194 -13.03 -7.15 -16.21
C SER A 194 -11.70 -7.66 -15.63
N CYS A 195 -10.75 -6.75 -15.32
CA CYS A 195 -9.48 -7.05 -14.67
C CYS A 195 -9.56 -6.93 -13.14
#